data_AF-A0A936SGI6-F1
#
_entry.id   AF-A0A936SGI6-F1
#
_cell.length_a   1.000
_cell.length_b   1.000
_cell.length_c   1.000
_cell.angle_alpha   90.00
_cell.angle_beta   90.00
_cell.angle_gamma   90.00
#
_symmetry.space_group_name_H-M   'P 1'
#
loop_
_entity.id
_entity.type
_entity.pdbx_description
1 polymer ?
#
loop_
_entity_poly.entity_id
_entity_poly.type
_entity_poly.pdbx_seq_one_letter_code
_entity_poly.pdbx_strand_id
1 'polypeptide(L)'
;MSDEANQLKELLNAHRRTTGLALTQRALFGKSHVAPSIETTIENGRTAIQNVKEALRSLGHAVDDLPIIDNANDIPAVNSSSLKQLQNQIRDLEGGDREKSSQMSIKLTAVILLVIGAFIIGILSTFLIMTRITAQANNSILPPKVNITDLEVASGRNYRVSALQNGVHSYIDRTYVYVRIPQKLEGKPYIITANDDKLSTEGFFVKFIIDRDAMIYVAYNDCYTTKPAWLSQFQDTSEEVIMTDAENTQATYSLYAREFSAGSVLLGGNIAQNEFQECGMYSIIISDN
;
A
#
# COMPACT_ATOMS: atom_id res chain seq x y z
N MET A 1 8.65 -24.34 1.01
CA MET A 1 7.33 -23.72 0.78
C MET A 1 6.36 -23.93 1.95
N SER A 2 6.13 -25.14 2.49
CA SER A 2 5.22 -25.33 3.65
C SER A 2 5.72 -24.69 4.95
N ASP A 3 7.02 -24.73 5.22
CA ASP A 3 7.58 -24.23 6.48
C ASP A 3 7.53 -22.70 6.58
N GLU A 4 7.72 -22.03 5.44
CA GLU A 4 7.68 -20.57 5.32
C GLU A 4 6.25 -20.02 5.54
N ALA A 5 5.25 -20.66 4.93
CA ALA A 5 3.85 -20.31 5.16
C ALA A 5 3.42 -20.54 6.62
N ASN A 6 3.94 -21.59 7.27
CA ASN A 6 3.67 -21.85 8.68
C ASN A 6 4.31 -20.79 9.60
N GLN A 7 5.54 -20.38 9.32
CA GLN A 7 6.21 -19.30 10.06
C GLN A 7 5.50 -17.96 9.90
N LEU A 8 5.02 -17.64 8.70
CA LEU A 8 4.24 -16.41 8.46
C LEU A 8 2.88 -16.45 9.16
N LYS A 9 2.22 -17.61 9.22
CA LYS A 9 0.98 -17.78 10.00
C LYS A 9 1.22 -17.62 11.50
N GLU A 10 2.33 -18.15 12.02
CA GLU A 10 2.73 -17.96 13.42
C GLU A 10 3.02 -16.49 13.73
N LEU A 11 3.73 -15.80 12.84
CA LEU A 11 4.04 -14.38 12.95
C LEU A 11 2.77 -13.51 12.90
N LEU A 12 1.85 -13.81 11.98
CA LEU A 12 0.54 -13.16 11.89
C LEU A 12 -0.25 -13.29 13.20
N ASN A 13 -0.25 -14.49 13.77
CA ASN A 13 -0.91 -14.76 15.04
C ASN A 13 -0.25 -14.03 16.20
N ALA A 14 1.09 -13.90 16.21
CA ALA A 14 1.80 -13.13 17.21
C ALA A 14 1.44 -11.64 17.16
N HIS A 15 1.46 -11.01 15.98
CA HIS A 15 1.09 -9.59 15.83
C HIS A 15 -0.38 -9.33 16.19
N ARG A 16 -1.30 -10.22 15.81
CA ARG A 16 -2.72 -10.14 16.21
C ARG A 16 -2.88 -10.15 17.73
N ARG A 17 -2.18 -11.04 18.43
CA ARG A 17 -2.21 -11.13 19.91
C ARG A 17 -1.69 -9.86 20.57
N THR A 18 -0.52 -9.39 20.15
CA THR A 18 0.10 -8.17 20.73
C THR A 18 -0.77 -6.94 20.50
N THR A 19 -1.34 -6.80 19.30
CA THR A 19 -2.24 -5.68 18.97
C THR A 19 -3.54 -5.74 19.76
N GLY A 20 -4.13 -6.92 19.93
CA GLY A 20 -5.32 -7.12 20.76
C GLY A 20 -5.09 -6.78 22.24
N LEU A 21 -3.91 -7.08 22.78
CA LEU A 21 -3.53 -6.70 24.14
C LEU A 21 -3.40 -5.17 24.30
N ALA A 22 -2.76 -4.51 23.34
CA ALA A 22 -2.64 -3.05 23.34
C ALA A 22 -4.01 -2.36 23.21
N LEU A 23 -4.91 -2.88 22.37
CA LEU A 23 -6.29 -2.41 22.26
C LEU A 23 -7.08 -2.61 23.57
N THR A 24 -6.91 -3.75 24.24
CA THR A 24 -7.53 -4.02 25.54
C THR A 24 -7.02 -3.05 26.62
N GLN A 25 -5.73 -2.78 26.65
CA GLN A 25 -5.15 -1.79 27.57
C GLN A 25 -5.69 -0.39 27.28
N ARG A 26 -5.79 -0.01 26.00
CA ARG A 26 -6.41 1.25 25.58
C ARG A 26 -7.85 1.39 26.07
N ALA A 27 -8.63 0.30 26.02
CA ALA A 27 -10.00 0.26 26.50
C ALA A 27 -10.10 0.37 28.04
N LEU A 28 -9.14 -0.22 28.77
CA LEU A 28 -9.10 -0.18 30.24
C LEU A 28 -8.74 1.20 30.81
N PHE A 29 -7.84 1.95 30.17
CA PHE A 29 -7.42 3.28 30.66
C PHE A 29 -8.31 4.45 30.18
N GLY A 30 -9.22 4.20 29.23
CA GLY A 30 -10.03 5.24 28.57
C GLY A 30 -9.19 6.14 27.65
N LYS A 31 -9.77 6.62 26.54
CA LYS A 31 -9.04 7.35 25.47
C LYS A 31 -8.19 8.53 25.93
N SER A 32 -8.49 9.14 27.08
CA SER A 32 -7.80 10.32 27.61
C SER A 32 -6.52 10.05 28.42
N HIS A 33 -6.22 8.79 28.76
CA HIS A 33 -5.06 8.43 29.60
C HIS A 33 -4.17 7.33 28.99
N VAL A 34 -4.24 7.14 27.68
CA VAL A 34 -3.46 6.14 26.96
C VAL A 34 -2.05 6.68 26.73
N ALA A 35 -1.02 5.97 27.21
CA ALA A 35 0.36 6.35 26.96
C ALA A 35 0.65 6.33 25.44
N PRO A 36 1.37 7.32 24.87
CA PRO A 36 1.66 7.39 23.44
C PRO A 36 2.25 6.10 22.85
N SER A 37 3.04 5.38 23.65
CA SER A 37 3.61 4.08 23.27
C SER A 37 2.58 3.00 22.95
N ILE A 38 1.39 3.03 23.57
CA ILE A 38 0.31 2.08 23.31
C ILE A 38 -0.36 2.38 21.96
N GLU A 39 -0.58 3.66 21.62
CA GLU A 39 -1.18 4.02 20.33
C GLU A 39 -0.22 3.69 19.18
N THR A 40 1.07 4.00 19.33
CA THR A 40 2.11 3.58 18.37
C THR A 40 2.21 2.05 18.27
N THR A 41 2.00 1.31 19.37
CA THR A 41 1.98 -0.17 19.33
C THR A 41 0.78 -0.70 18.53
N ILE A 42 -0.38 -0.06 18.65
CA ILE A 42 -1.58 -0.42 17.88
C ILE A 42 -1.35 -0.14 16.39
N GLU A 43 -0.80 1.02 16.06
CA GLU A 43 -0.51 1.41 14.67
C GLU A 43 0.53 0.48 14.02
N ASN A 44 1.67 0.28 14.68
CA ASN A 44 2.72 -0.63 14.21
C ASN A 44 2.21 -2.07 14.08
N GLY A 45 1.41 -2.52 15.05
CA GLY A 45 0.79 -3.85 15.03
C GLY A 45 -0.15 -4.03 13.84
N ARG A 46 -0.97 -3.02 13.52
CA ARG A 46 -1.85 -3.03 12.34
C ARG A 46 -1.07 -3.09 11.04
N THR A 47 -0.03 -2.27 10.90
CA THR A 47 0.83 -2.26 9.71
C THR A 47 1.53 -3.60 9.52
N ALA A 48 2.09 -4.19 10.60
CA ALA A 48 2.73 -5.50 10.53
C ALA A 48 1.75 -6.62 10.14
N ILE A 49 0.52 -6.60 10.67
CA ILE A 49 -0.53 -7.55 10.28
C ILE A 49 -0.84 -7.47 8.79
N GLN A 50 -0.95 -6.26 8.22
CA GLN A 50 -1.21 -6.09 6.79
C GLN A 50 -0.08 -6.65 5.95
N ASN A 51 1.16 -6.30 6.26
CA ASN A 51 2.33 -6.76 5.52
C ASN A 51 2.47 -8.30 5.54
N VAL A 52 2.21 -8.95 6.68
CA VAL A 52 2.28 -10.43 6.78
C VAL A 52 1.12 -11.10 6.03
N LYS A 53 -0.08 -10.50 6.03
CA LYS A 53 -1.21 -10.99 5.22
C LYS A 53 -0.90 -10.92 3.73
N GLU A 54 -0.32 -9.81 3.27
CA GLU A 54 0.12 -9.65 1.88
C GLU A 54 1.14 -10.71 1.49
N ALA A 55 2.13 -10.97 2.35
CA ALA A 55 3.13 -12.03 2.14
C ALA A 55 2.51 -13.44 2.07
N LEU A 56 1.51 -13.73 2.92
CA LEU A 56 0.80 -15.02 2.85
C LEU A 56 -0.03 -15.16 1.57
N ARG A 57 -0.67 -14.07 1.12
CA ARG A 57 -1.44 -14.04 -0.13
C ARG A 57 -0.54 -14.21 -1.35
N SER A 58 0.66 -13.59 -1.35
CA SER A 58 1.64 -13.78 -2.44
C SER A 58 2.16 -15.21 -2.52
N LEU A 59 2.13 -15.96 -1.41
CA LEU A 59 2.45 -17.40 -1.38
C LEU A 59 1.26 -18.30 -1.73
N GLY A 60 0.13 -17.75 -2.18
CA GLY A 60 -1.06 -18.50 -2.56
C GLY A 60 -1.88 -19.03 -1.38
N HIS A 61 -1.64 -18.54 -0.17
CA HIS A 61 -2.44 -18.88 1.01
C HIS A 61 -3.53 -17.84 1.25
N ALA A 62 -4.79 -18.29 1.24
CA ALA A 62 -5.90 -17.47 1.69
C ALA A 62 -5.76 -17.16 3.19
N VAL A 63 -5.95 -15.89 3.57
CA VAL A 63 -5.92 -15.43 4.95
C VAL A 63 -7.15 -14.59 5.21
N ASP A 64 -7.94 -14.99 6.21
CA ASP A 64 -9.19 -14.30 6.52
C ASP A 64 -8.96 -12.84 6.91
N ASP A 65 -9.76 -11.97 6.29
CA ASP A 65 -9.99 -10.60 6.72
C ASP A 65 -10.99 -10.57 7.87
N LEU A 66 -10.68 -11.33 8.94
CA LEU A 66 -11.39 -11.16 10.19
C LEU A 66 -11.27 -9.69 10.63
N PRO A 67 -12.37 -9.07 11.08
CA PRO A 67 -12.32 -7.74 11.67
C PRO A 67 -11.30 -7.74 12.82
N ILE A 68 -10.69 -6.58 13.03
CA ILE A 68 -9.86 -6.30 14.19
C ILE A 68 -10.62 -6.82 15.41
N ILE A 69 -9.98 -7.69 16.19
CA ILE A 69 -10.59 -8.34 17.35
C ILE A 69 -10.99 -7.24 18.33
N ASP A 70 -12.28 -6.86 18.32
CA ASP A 70 -12.82 -5.80 19.16
C ASP A 70 -13.10 -6.30 20.59
N ASN A 71 -12.97 -7.61 20.86
CA ASN A 71 -13.29 -8.19 22.16
C ASN A 71 -12.26 -9.24 22.63
N ALA A 72 -11.81 -9.12 23.88
CA ALA A 72 -10.78 -9.98 24.48
C ALA A 72 -11.22 -11.45 24.62
N ASN A 73 -12.52 -11.73 24.55
CA ASN A 73 -13.09 -13.07 24.68
C ASN A 73 -12.98 -13.92 23.40
N ASP A 74 -12.72 -13.29 22.25
CA ASP A 74 -12.61 -13.98 20.95
C ASP A 74 -11.17 -14.46 20.67
N ILE A 75 -10.28 -14.39 21.67
CA ILE A 75 -8.89 -14.85 21.58
C ILE A 75 -8.83 -16.36 21.91
N PRO A 76 -8.49 -17.26 20.97
CA PRO A 76 -8.60 -18.71 21.16
C PRO A 76 -7.65 -19.34 22.21
N ALA A 77 -6.89 -18.53 22.95
CA ALA A 77 -5.90 -19.02 23.91
C ALA A 77 -5.70 -18.14 25.16
N VAL A 78 -6.53 -17.12 25.39
CA VAL A 78 -6.49 -16.41 26.67
C VAL A 78 -7.50 -17.07 27.60
N ASN A 79 -7.01 -17.93 28.49
CA ASN A 79 -7.83 -18.50 29.55
C ASN A 79 -8.47 -17.33 30.32
N SER A 80 -9.81 -17.23 30.26
CA SER A 80 -10.61 -16.19 30.91
C SER A 80 -10.36 -16.10 32.42
N SER A 81 -9.79 -17.15 33.01
CA SER A 81 -9.29 -17.21 34.38
C SER A 81 -8.16 -16.20 34.65
N SER A 82 -7.18 -16.10 33.75
CA SER A 82 -6.00 -15.24 33.93
C SER A 82 -6.35 -13.75 33.79
N LEU A 83 -7.27 -13.40 32.89
CA LEU A 83 -7.78 -12.04 32.75
C LEU A 83 -8.64 -11.63 33.95
N LYS A 84 -9.49 -12.52 34.45
CA LYS A 84 -10.26 -12.28 35.68
C LYS A 84 -9.36 -12.16 36.91
N GLN A 85 -8.27 -12.94 36.97
CA GLN A 85 -7.25 -12.81 38.02
C GLN A 85 -6.56 -11.46 37.96
N LEU A 86 -6.17 -10.99 36.77
CA LEU A 86 -5.55 -9.66 36.58
C LEU A 86 -6.53 -8.52 36.92
N GLN A 87 -7.80 -8.63 36.54
CA GLN A 87 -8.82 -7.63 36.87
C GLN A 87 -9.09 -7.57 38.38
N ASN A 88 -9.18 -8.72 39.05
CA ASN A 88 -9.32 -8.77 40.51
C ASN A 88 -8.07 -8.24 41.21
N GLN A 89 -6.87 -8.56 40.71
CA GLN A 89 -5.61 -8.04 41.24
C GLN A 89 -5.48 -6.53 41.09
N ILE A 90 -5.98 -5.93 39.99
CA ILE A 90 -6.00 -4.48 39.80
C ILE A 90 -7.00 -3.81 40.76
N ARG A 91 -8.18 -4.42 40.97
CA ARG A 91 -9.20 -3.91 41.89
C ARG A 91 -8.74 -3.92 43.35
N ASP A 92 -7.97 -4.92 43.76
CA ASP A 92 -7.40 -5.03 45.12
C ASP A 92 -6.21 -4.06 45.36
N LEU A 93 -5.70 -3.41 44.30
CA LEU A 93 -4.60 -2.45 44.33
C LEU A 93 -5.05 -0.99 44.48
N GLU A 94 -6.32 -0.65 44.21
CA GLU A 94 -6.88 0.71 44.43
C GLU A 94 -7.14 1.00 45.92
N GLY A 95 -7.20 -0.04 46.76
CA GLY A 95 -7.39 0.07 48.21
C GLY A 95 -6.06 0.04 48.98
N GLY A 96 -5.46 1.20 49.20
CA GLY A 96 -4.70 1.53 50.41
C GLY A 96 -3.26 1.03 50.56
N ASP A 97 -2.41 1.99 50.94
CA ASP A 97 -1.15 1.92 51.71
C ASP A 97 0.19 2.06 50.95
N ARG A 98 1.11 2.86 51.53
CA ARG A 98 2.38 3.31 50.93
C ARG A 98 3.38 2.17 50.65
N GLU A 99 3.26 1.04 51.35
CA GLU A 99 4.08 -0.15 51.10
C GLU A 99 3.66 -0.87 49.80
N LYS A 100 2.37 -0.81 49.42
CA LYS A 100 1.90 -1.28 48.11
C LYS A 100 2.43 -0.43 46.95
N SER A 101 2.80 0.84 47.17
CA SER A 101 3.35 1.72 46.13
C SER A 101 4.76 1.30 45.67
N SER A 102 5.60 0.79 46.59
CA SER A 102 6.92 0.23 46.24
C SER A 102 6.78 -1.09 45.46
N GLN A 103 5.93 -2.01 45.93
CA GLN A 103 5.55 -3.22 45.20
C GLN A 103 4.89 -2.91 43.85
N MET A 104 4.11 -1.83 43.75
CA MET A 104 3.49 -1.33 42.52
C MET A 104 4.55 -0.86 41.53
N SER A 105 5.57 -0.12 41.97
CA SER A 105 6.69 0.27 41.10
C SER A 105 7.42 -0.96 40.56
N ILE A 106 7.72 -1.94 41.41
CA ILE A 106 8.46 -3.15 41.02
C ILE A 106 7.63 -4.03 40.07
N LYS A 107 6.34 -4.22 40.34
CA LYS A 107 5.45 -5.02 39.47
C LYS A 107 5.14 -4.31 38.15
N LEU A 108 4.94 -2.98 38.17
CA LEU A 108 4.76 -2.19 36.96
C LEU A 108 6.04 -2.18 36.12
N THR A 109 7.22 -2.05 36.73
CA THR A 109 8.52 -2.18 36.06
C THR A 109 8.76 -3.60 35.53
N ALA A 110 8.35 -4.65 36.25
CA ALA A 110 8.46 -6.03 35.78
C ALA A 110 7.54 -6.29 34.58
N VAL A 111 6.30 -5.78 34.58
CA VAL A 111 5.38 -5.85 33.44
C VAL A 111 5.92 -5.05 32.25
N ILE A 112 6.46 -3.85 32.49
CA ILE A 112 7.13 -3.04 31.46
C ILE A 112 8.35 -3.78 30.90
N LEU A 113 9.18 -4.43 31.73
CA LEU A 113 10.34 -5.23 31.28
C LEU A 113 9.93 -6.49 30.51
N LEU A 114 8.82 -7.14 30.89
CA LEU A 114 8.28 -8.30 30.16
C LEU A 114 7.74 -7.87 28.78
N VAL A 115 7.14 -6.67 28.70
CA VAL A 115 6.68 -6.04 27.46
C VAL A 115 7.85 -5.55 26.60
N ILE A 116 8.90 -4.96 27.18
CA ILE A 116 10.14 -4.58 26.50
C ILE A 116 10.93 -5.80 26.03
N GLY A 117 10.92 -6.90 26.80
CA GLY A 117 11.53 -8.17 26.42
C GLY A 117 10.83 -8.83 25.23
N ALA A 118 9.49 -8.83 25.23
CA ALA A 118 8.70 -9.26 24.07
C ALA A 118 8.88 -8.33 22.85
N PHE A 119 9.13 -7.04 23.08
CA PHE A 119 9.48 -6.04 22.06
C PHE A 119 10.88 -6.29 21.46
N ILE A 120 11.91 -6.59 22.26
CA ILE A 120 13.25 -6.93 21.78
C ILE A 120 13.27 -8.26 21.03
N ILE A 121 12.57 -9.29 21.53
CA ILE A 121 12.50 -10.59 20.86
C ILE A 121 11.72 -10.46 19.55
N GLY A 122 10.64 -9.67 19.52
CA GLY A 122 9.86 -9.37 18.31
C GLY A 122 10.62 -8.54 17.27
N ILE A 123 11.38 -7.53 17.69
CA ILE A 123 12.21 -6.68 16.80
C ILE A 123 13.43 -7.44 16.31
N LEU A 124 14.09 -8.24 17.15
CA LEU A 124 15.26 -9.01 16.74
C LEU A 124 14.88 -10.18 15.83
N SER A 125 13.73 -10.82 16.05
CA SER A 125 13.21 -11.85 15.16
C SER A 125 12.71 -11.28 13.84
N THR A 126 11.98 -10.16 13.84
CA THR A 126 11.63 -9.44 12.59
C THR A 126 12.86 -8.90 11.87
N PHE A 127 13.89 -8.43 12.58
CA PHE A 127 15.14 -7.97 11.96
C PHE A 127 15.95 -9.13 11.38
N LEU A 128 16.10 -10.25 12.08
CA LEU A 128 16.80 -11.44 11.58
C LEU A 128 16.03 -12.11 10.41
N ILE A 129 14.70 -12.12 10.47
CA ILE A 129 13.85 -12.60 9.38
C ILE A 129 13.90 -11.62 8.21
N MET A 130 13.78 -10.30 8.41
CA MET A 130 13.91 -9.29 7.35
C MET A 130 15.31 -9.28 6.74
N THR A 131 16.37 -9.46 7.53
CA THR A 131 17.74 -9.54 7.00
C THR A 131 17.94 -10.81 6.18
N ARG A 132 17.34 -11.94 6.58
CA ARG A 132 17.31 -13.17 5.77
C ARG A 132 16.42 -13.01 4.53
N ILE A 133 15.29 -12.32 4.63
CA ILE A 133 14.40 -12.00 3.50
C ILE A 133 15.11 -11.05 2.54
N THR A 134 15.86 -10.03 2.98
CA THR A 134 16.64 -9.16 2.09
C THR A 134 17.82 -9.94 1.47
N ALA A 135 18.48 -10.81 2.23
CA ALA A 135 19.56 -11.65 1.71
C ALA A 135 19.05 -12.77 0.76
N GLN A 136 17.80 -13.21 0.90
CA GLN A 136 17.18 -14.27 0.10
C GLN A 136 16.28 -13.73 -1.03
N ALA A 137 15.81 -12.48 -0.93
CA ALA A 137 15.16 -11.71 -2.00
C ALA A 137 16.15 -11.31 -3.10
N ASN A 138 17.45 -11.32 -2.81
CA ASN A 138 18.46 -11.28 -3.87
C ASN A 138 18.41 -12.51 -4.78
N ASN A 139 17.68 -13.57 -4.42
CA ASN A 139 17.61 -14.81 -5.20
C ASN A 139 16.18 -15.39 -5.46
N SER A 140 15.06 -14.66 -5.27
CA SER A 140 13.72 -15.20 -5.65
C SER A 140 12.57 -14.18 -5.89
N ILE A 141 12.29 -13.92 -7.19
CA ILE A 141 10.98 -13.98 -7.92
C ILE A 141 9.79 -13.01 -7.64
N LEU A 142 10.01 -11.74 -7.31
CA LEU A 142 9.16 -10.71 -7.95
C LEU A 142 9.79 -10.47 -9.33
N PRO A 143 9.04 -10.52 -10.45
CA PRO A 143 9.58 -10.00 -11.70
C PRO A 143 10.07 -8.58 -11.40
N PRO A 144 11.33 -8.25 -11.70
CA PRO A 144 11.80 -6.90 -11.49
C PRO A 144 10.83 -5.95 -12.17
N LYS A 145 10.27 -5.00 -11.40
CA LYS A 145 9.41 -3.93 -11.91
C LYS A 145 10.10 -3.34 -13.15
N VAL A 146 9.37 -3.24 -14.26
CA VAL A 146 9.91 -2.69 -15.53
C VAL A 146 10.62 -1.38 -15.20
N ASN A 147 11.92 -1.32 -15.50
CA ASN A 147 12.70 -0.13 -15.23
C ASN A 147 12.49 0.86 -16.37
N ILE A 148 12.18 2.11 -16.02
CA ILE A 148 11.91 3.19 -16.96
C ILE A 148 13.05 4.20 -16.86
N THR A 149 13.74 4.43 -17.97
CA THR A 149 14.84 5.41 -18.07
C THR A 149 14.63 6.35 -19.24
N ASP A 150 15.45 7.40 -19.31
CA ASP A 150 15.48 8.37 -20.41
C ASP A 150 14.09 8.92 -20.78
N LEU A 151 13.31 9.25 -19.74
CA LEU A 151 12.00 9.86 -19.88
C LEU A 151 12.14 11.30 -20.40
N GLU A 152 11.77 11.49 -21.66
CA GLU A 152 11.83 12.75 -22.39
C GLU A 152 10.40 13.15 -22.81
N VAL A 153 10.06 14.42 -22.62
CA VAL A 153 8.76 14.98 -23.02
C VAL A 153 9.01 16.19 -23.90
N ALA A 154 8.36 16.26 -25.06
CA ALA A 154 8.57 17.33 -26.03
C ALA A 154 8.26 18.74 -25.46
N SER A 155 7.35 18.83 -24.49
CA SER A 155 7.01 20.08 -23.80
C SER A 155 8.11 20.58 -22.85
N GLY A 156 9.14 19.77 -22.57
CA GLY A 156 10.19 20.04 -21.59
C GLY A 156 9.74 19.92 -20.13
N ARG A 157 8.50 19.49 -19.86
CA ARG A 157 7.99 19.30 -18.50
C ARG A 157 8.58 18.04 -17.86
N ASN A 158 8.80 18.13 -16.55
CA ASN A 158 9.41 17.06 -15.77
C ASN A 158 8.37 16.01 -15.36
N TYR A 159 8.00 15.14 -16.30
CA TYR A 159 7.19 13.96 -15.98
C TYR A 159 7.98 13.03 -15.05
N ARG A 160 7.27 12.25 -14.22
CA ARG A 160 7.89 11.45 -13.15
C ARG A 160 7.25 10.07 -13.09
N VAL A 161 8.03 9.08 -12.71
CA VAL A 161 7.53 7.71 -12.49
C VAL A 161 7.17 7.52 -11.02
N SER A 162 6.05 6.88 -10.75
CA SER A 162 5.65 6.46 -9.39
C SER A 162 5.00 5.06 -9.41
N ALA A 163 4.35 4.65 -8.33
CA ALA A 163 3.55 3.43 -8.24
C ALA A 163 2.06 3.79 -8.21
N LEU A 164 1.28 3.15 -9.08
CA LEU A 164 -0.13 3.43 -9.23
C LEU A 164 -0.93 2.81 -8.08
N GLN A 165 -1.76 3.61 -7.42
CA GLN A 165 -2.70 3.15 -6.40
C GLN A 165 -3.84 4.18 -6.31
N ASN A 166 -4.97 3.84 -5.72
CA ASN A 166 -6.01 4.85 -5.49
C ASN A 166 -5.50 5.96 -4.56
N GLY A 167 -5.89 7.20 -4.82
CA GLY A 167 -5.54 8.40 -4.06
C GLY A 167 -4.23 9.09 -4.47
N VAL A 168 -3.41 8.51 -5.36
CA VAL A 168 -2.21 9.19 -5.88
C VAL A 168 -2.55 10.18 -6.97
N HIS A 169 -1.67 11.18 -7.15
CA HIS A 169 -1.84 12.20 -8.17
C HIS A 169 -1.83 11.63 -9.59
N SER A 170 -2.80 12.06 -10.39
CA SER A 170 -2.89 11.76 -11.82
C SER A 170 -1.92 12.63 -12.64
N TYR A 171 -1.70 13.86 -12.20
CA TYR A 171 -0.87 14.85 -12.90
C TYR A 171 0.14 15.52 -11.98
N ILE A 172 1.25 16.03 -12.56
CA ILE A 172 2.29 16.77 -11.82
C ILE A 172 1.88 18.21 -11.50
N ASP A 173 0.89 18.74 -12.21
CA ASP A 173 0.47 20.14 -12.22
C ASP A 173 -1.01 20.32 -11.81
N ARG A 174 -1.65 19.27 -11.31
CA ARG A 174 -3.00 19.29 -10.75
C ARG A 174 -3.09 18.44 -9.49
N THR A 175 -4.03 18.78 -8.63
CA THR A 175 -4.32 18.01 -7.40
C THR A 175 -5.22 16.79 -7.66
N TYR A 176 -5.47 16.44 -8.92
CA TYR A 176 -6.38 15.37 -9.30
C TYR A 176 -5.80 14.01 -8.91
N VAL A 177 -6.67 13.06 -8.57
CA VAL A 177 -6.25 11.75 -8.09
C VAL A 177 -6.96 10.60 -8.80
N TYR A 178 -6.33 9.44 -8.81
CA TYR A 178 -6.98 8.18 -9.17
C TYR A 178 -7.99 7.78 -8.10
N VAL A 179 -9.24 7.57 -8.49
CA VAL A 179 -10.33 7.13 -7.61
C VAL A 179 -10.54 5.63 -7.70
N ARG A 180 -10.47 5.08 -8.92
CA ARG A 180 -10.64 3.66 -9.20
C ARG A 180 -9.65 3.25 -10.29
N ILE A 181 -8.90 2.19 -10.01
CA ILE A 181 -8.01 1.52 -10.97
C ILE A 181 -8.36 0.03 -11.02
N PRO A 182 -8.21 -0.64 -12.17
CA PRO A 182 -8.28 -2.09 -12.23
C PRO A 182 -7.22 -2.72 -11.32
N GLN A 183 -7.60 -3.78 -10.60
CA GLN A 183 -6.72 -4.45 -9.63
C GLN A 183 -5.39 -4.90 -10.24
N LYS A 184 -5.39 -5.32 -11.51
CA LYS A 184 -4.18 -5.76 -12.23
C LYS A 184 -3.13 -4.65 -12.41
N LEU A 185 -3.54 -3.38 -12.30
CA LEU A 185 -2.67 -2.21 -12.45
C LEU A 185 -2.20 -1.63 -11.11
N GLU A 186 -2.67 -2.17 -9.98
CA GLU A 186 -2.25 -1.71 -8.65
C GLU A 186 -0.75 -2.01 -8.41
N GLY A 187 -0.03 -1.02 -7.89
CA GLY A 187 1.41 -1.06 -7.66
C GLY A 187 2.28 -0.92 -8.92
N LYS A 188 1.68 -1.00 -10.12
CA LYS A 188 2.42 -0.91 -11.39
C LYS A 188 3.05 0.47 -11.58
N PRO A 189 4.20 0.56 -12.27
CA PRO A 189 4.76 1.85 -12.66
C PRO A 189 3.77 2.65 -13.49
N TYR A 190 3.61 3.93 -13.18
CA TYR A 190 2.91 4.88 -14.05
C TYR A 190 3.72 6.17 -14.17
N ILE A 191 3.58 6.82 -15.31
CA ILE A 191 4.17 8.13 -15.57
C ILE A 191 3.12 9.18 -15.22
N ILE A 192 3.43 10.01 -14.23
CA ILE A 192 2.65 11.18 -13.86
C ILE A 192 2.86 12.24 -14.93
N THR A 193 1.84 12.47 -15.76
CA THR A 193 1.87 13.43 -16.87
C THR A 193 1.55 14.85 -16.39
N ALA A 194 1.67 15.86 -17.25
CA ALA A 194 1.19 17.21 -16.98
C ALA A 194 -0.14 17.42 -17.69
N ASN A 195 -1.15 17.90 -16.98
CA ASN A 195 -2.43 18.19 -17.60
C ASN A 195 -2.37 19.42 -18.52
N ASP A 196 -1.40 20.32 -18.34
CA ASP A 196 -1.16 21.44 -19.26
C ASP A 196 -0.73 20.99 -20.66
N ASP A 197 -0.27 19.74 -20.81
CA ASP A 197 0.13 19.16 -22.10
C ASP A 197 -1.05 18.54 -22.87
N LYS A 198 -2.27 18.62 -22.33
CA LYS A 198 -3.50 18.00 -22.88
C LYS A 198 -3.85 18.40 -24.33
N LEU A 199 -3.34 19.54 -24.81
CA LEU A 199 -3.58 20.06 -26.17
C LEU A 199 -2.45 19.72 -27.16
N SER A 200 -1.47 18.91 -26.75
CA SER A 200 -0.38 18.51 -27.64
C SER A 200 -0.90 17.71 -28.84
N THR A 201 -0.46 18.09 -30.03
CA THR A 201 -0.72 17.41 -31.31
C THR A 201 0.55 16.83 -31.94
N GLU A 202 1.67 16.85 -31.19
CA GLU A 202 2.97 16.42 -31.68
C GLU A 202 2.97 14.95 -32.11
N GLY A 203 3.65 14.63 -33.21
CA GLY A 203 3.79 13.23 -33.66
C GLY A 203 4.61 12.38 -32.68
N PHE A 204 5.53 13.02 -31.95
CA PHE A 204 6.42 12.43 -30.97
C PHE A 204 6.40 13.29 -29.72
N PHE A 205 5.79 12.81 -28.64
CA PHE A 205 5.51 13.62 -27.46
C PHE A 205 6.15 13.08 -26.18
N VAL A 206 5.92 11.82 -25.84
CA VAL A 206 6.55 11.17 -24.67
C VAL A 206 7.41 10.01 -25.14
N LYS A 207 8.67 10.01 -24.73
CA LYS A 207 9.66 8.99 -25.04
C LYS A 207 10.29 8.47 -23.75
N PHE A 208 10.50 7.17 -23.65
CA PHE A 208 11.22 6.54 -22.55
C PHE A 208 11.77 5.18 -22.98
N ILE A 209 12.66 4.61 -22.18
CA ILE A 209 13.23 3.28 -22.40
C ILE A 209 12.70 2.33 -21.34
N ILE A 210 12.30 1.12 -21.78
CA ILE A 210 11.98 -0.02 -20.92
C ILE A 210 13.07 -1.08 -21.01
N ASP A 211 13.42 -1.71 -19.90
CA ASP A 211 14.52 -2.69 -19.81
C ASP A 211 14.13 -4.12 -20.22
N ARG A 212 12.85 -4.37 -20.49
CA ARG A 212 12.27 -5.67 -20.84
C ARG A 212 10.97 -5.49 -21.60
N ASP A 213 10.46 -6.59 -22.15
CA ASP A 213 9.15 -6.63 -22.79
C ASP A 213 8.05 -6.30 -21.76
N ALA A 214 7.13 -5.42 -22.14
CA ALA A 214 6.11 -4.88 -21.25
C ALA A 214 4.83 -4.52 -21.99
N MET A 215 3.72 -4.58 -21.28
CA MET A 215 2.45 -4.03 -21.71
C MET A 215 2.37 -2.55 -21.32
N ILE A 216 2.21 -1.67 -22.30
CA ILE A 216 1.98 -0.24 -22.09
C ILE A 216 0.48 0.02 -22.19
N TYR A 217 -0.08 0.51 -21.10
CA TYR A 217 -1.45 0.98 -21.01
C TYR A 217 -1.50 2.50 -21.14
N VAL A 218 -2.43 2.99 -21.95
CA VAL A 218 -2.78 4.39 -22.09
C VAL A 218 -4.21 4.56 -21.60
N ALA A 219 -4.38 5.28 -20.49
CA ALA A 219 -5.70 5.71 -20.05
C ALA A 219 -6.03 7.02 -20.76
N TYR A 220 -7.03 6.99 -21.66
CA TYR A 220 -7.39 8.11 -22.52
C TYR A 220 -8.76 8.68 -22.13
N ASN A 221 -8.86 10.00 -21.96
CA ASN A 221 -10.07 10.63 -21.42
C ASN A 221 -11.24 10.52 -22.42
N ASP A 222 -12.38 10.02 -21.96
CA ASP A 222 -13.55 9.75 -22.79
C ASP A 222 -14.31 11.01 -23.24
N CYS A 223 -14.01 12.18 -22.66
CA CYS A 223 -14.56 13.46 -23.11
C CYS A 223 -14.04 13.88 -24.50
N TYR A 224 -12.92 13.33 -24.95
CA TYR A 224 -12.45 13.53 -26.33
C TYR A 224 -13.26 12.69 -27.32
N THR A 225 -13.70 13.33 -28.39
CA THR A 225 -14.51 12.70 -29.44
C THR A 225 -13.66 12.08 -30.54
N THR A 226 -12.55 12.73 -30.87
CA THR A 226 -11.61 12.31 -31.90
C THR A 226 -10.30 11.89 -31.26
N LYS A 227 -9.97 10.60 -31.35
CA LYS A 227 -8.73 10.03 -30.81
C LYS A 227 -7.55 10.32 -31.75
N PRO A 228 -6.34 10.54 -31.21
CA PRO A 228 -5.15 10.71 -32.05
C PRO A 228 -4.84 9.41 -32.80
N ALA A 229 -4.35 9.52 -34.03
CA ALA A 229 -4.16 8.38 -34.92
C ALA A 229 -3.24 7.28 -34.34
N TRP A 230 -2.22 7.65 -33.56
CA TRP A 230 -1.29 6.69 -32.94
C TRP A 230 -1.96 5.75 -31.94
N LEU A 231 -3.08 6.17 -31.31
CA LEU A 231 -3.80 5.35 -30.35
C LEU A 231 -4.48 4.14 -31.02
N SER A 232 -4.73 4.20 -32.33
CA SER A 232 -5.26 3.05 -33.11
C SER A 232 -4.34 1.83 -33.11
N GLN A 233 -3.06 1.99 -32.74
CA GLN A 233 -2.12 0.89 -32.58
C GLN A 233 -2.26 0.17 -31.24
N PHE A 234 -3.09 0.69 -30.33
CA PHE A 234 -3.40 0.10 -29.05
C PHE A 234 -4.78 -0.56 -29.10
N GLN A 235 -4.90 -1.72 -28.47
CA GLN A 235 -6.15 -2.44 -28.33
C GLN A 235 -6.97 -1.86 -27.17
N ASP A 236 -8.24 -1.54 -27.42
CA ASP A 236 -9.18 -1.21 -26.35
C ASP A 236 -9.38 -2.43 -25.44
N THR A 237 -9.18 -2.25 -24.14
CA THR A 237 -9.28 -3.33 -23.15
C THR A 237 -10.70 -3.50 -22.59
N SER A 238 -11.62 -2.58 -22.91
CA SER A 238 -12.95 -2.47 -22.26
C SER A 238 -12.89 -2.25 -20.74
N GLU A 239 -11.73 -1.88 -20.21
CA GLU A 239 -11.53 -1.46 -18.83
C GLU A 239 -11.29 0.05 -18.78
N GLU A 240 -11.46 0.62 -17.60
CA GLU A 240 -11.37 2.06 -17.37
C GLU A 240 -10.61 2.36 -16.07
N VAL A 241 -10.05 3.56 -15.99
CA VAL A 241 -9.68 4.19 -14.72
C VAL A 241 -10.55 5.41 -14.50
N ILE A 242 -10.81 5.73 -13.23
CA ILE A 242 -11.54 6.94 -12.84
C ILE A 242 -10.57 7.88 -12.14
N MET A 243 -10.56 9.14 -12.58
CA MET A 243 -9.80 10.21 -11.94
C MET A 243 -10.73 11.34 -11.53
N THR A 244 -10.31 12.19 -10.59
CA THR A 244 -11.02 13.44 -10.31
C THR A 244 -10.65 14.53 -11.32
N ASP A 245 -11.48 15.56 -11.45
CA ASP A 245 -11.17 16.81 -12.15
C ASP A 245 -11.01 18.01 -11.18
N ALA A 246 -11.03 19.24 -11.72
CA ALA A 246 -10.92 20.48 -10.95
C ALA A 246 -12.05 20.69 -9.93
N GLU A 247 -13.22 20.13 -10.22
CA GLU A 247 -14.42 20.25 -9.39
C GLU A 247 -14.58 19.03 -8.47
N ASN A 248 -13.57 18.14 -8.42
CA ASN A 248 -13.64 16.82 -7.79
C ASN A 248 -14.74 15.92 -8.37
N THR A 249 -15.16 16.18 -9.61
CA THR A 249 -16.05 15.30 -10.36
C THR A 249 -15.24 14.15 -10.94
N GLN A 250 -15.88 12.99 -11.10
CA GLN A 250 -15.25 11.80 -11.68
C GLN A 250 -15.22 11.91 -13.20
N ALA A 251 -14.03 11.79 -13.78
CA ALA A 251 -13.79 11.66 -15.21
C ALA A 251 -13.33 10.24 -15.53
N THR A 252 -13.93 9.66 -16.58
CA THR A 252 -13.62 8.31 -17.06
C THR A 252 -12.53 8.35 -18.13
N TYR A 253 -11.60 7.39 -18.02
CA TYR A 253 -10.56 7.18 -19.01
C TYR A 253 -10.57 5.71 -19.44
N SER A 254 -10.93 5.45 -20.70
CA SER A 254 -10.82 4.12 -21.29
C SER A 254 -9.35 3.68 -21.39
N LEU A 255 -9.08 2.43 -21.06
CA LEU A 255 -7.74 1.83 -21.10
C LEU A 255 -7.47 1.15 -22.44
N TYR A 256 -6.40 1.62 -23.10
CA TYR A 256 -5.86 1.06 -24.33
C TYR A 256 -4.52 0.38 -24.04
N ALA A 257 -4.27 -0.80 -24.57
CA ALA A 257 -3.06 -1.58 -24.28
C ALA A 257 -2.31 -1.99 -25.53
N ARG A 258 -0.98 -2.00 -25.45
CA ARG A 258 -0.10 -2.52 -26.49
C ARG A 258 1.17 -3.09 -25.88
N GLU A 259 1.62 -4.21 -26.41
CA GLU A 259 2.90 -4.81 -26.03
C GLU A 259 4.07 -4.11 -26.74
N PHE A 260 5.14 -3.88 -25.99
CA PHE A 260 6.40 -3.34 -26.49
C PHE A 260 7.54 -4.26 -26.05
N SER A 261 8.48 -4.53 -26.94
CA SER A 261 9.74 -5.17 -26.57
C SER A 261 10.66 -4.20 -25.80
N ALA A 262 11.63 -4.76 -25.08
CA ALA A 262 12.70 -3.99 -24.45
C ALA A 262 13.29 -2.93 -25.41
N GLY A 263 13.45 -1.69 -24.94
CA GLY A 263 13.95 -0.57 -25.75
C GLY A 263 13.07 0.66 -25.69
N SER A 264 13.08 1.44 -26.77
CA SER A 264 12.40 2.75 -26.81
C SER A 264 10.89 2.61 -27.00
N VAL A 265 10.13 3.24 -26.12
CA VAL A 265 8.70 3.52 -26.28
C VAL A 265 8.53 4.98 -26.70
N LEU A 266 7.64 5.22 -27.66
CA LEU A 266 7.38 6.56 -28.20
C LEU A 266 5.87 6.74 -28.42
N LEU A 267 5.29 7.73 -27.74
CA LEU A 267 3.87 8.06 -27.79
C LEU A 267 3.68 9.46 -28.37
N GLY A 268 2.59 9.66 -29.11
CA GLY A 268 2.25 10.96 -29.68
C GLY A 268 1.55 11.89 -28.70
N GLY A 269 1.21 13.08 -29.19
CA GLY A 269 0.42 14.08 -28.49
C GLY A 269 -0.98 13.57 -28.17
N ASN A 270 -1.62 14.24 -27.20
CA ASN A 270 -2.89 13.80 -26.65
C ASN A 270 -4.04 13.89 -27.64
N ILE A 271 -4.09 14.92 -28.47
CA ILE A 271 -5.25 15.20 -29.32
C ILE A 271 -4.93 15.10 -30.80
N ALA A 272 -5.94 14.75 -31.60
CA ALA A 272 -5.86 14.89 -33.05
C ALA A 272 -5.87 16.39 -33.45
N GLN A 273 -5.36 16.73 -34.64
CA GLN A 273 -5.30 18.13 -35.10
C GLN A 273 -6.66 18.84 -35.16
N ASN A 274 -7.76 18.09 -35.28
CA ASN A 274 -9.13 18.58 -35.38
C ASN A 274 -9.95 18.37 -34.10
N GLU A 275 -9.31 18.00 -32.99
CA GLU A 275 -9.95 17.90 -31.69
C GLU A 275 -9.68 19.20 -30.91
N PHE A 276 -10.73 19.76 -30.29
CA PHE A 276 -10.70 21.07 -29.64
C PHE A 276 -11.18 21.04 -28.20
N GLN A 277 -11.66 19.88 -27.71
CA GLN A 277 -12.06 19.75 -26.32
C GLN A 277 -10.85 19.92 -25.38
N GLU A 278 -11.14 20.35 -24.16
CA GLU A 278 -10.14 20.58 -23.11
C GLU A 278 -10.32 19.57 -21.97
N CYS A 279 -10.25 18.28 -22.28
CA CYS A 279 -10.39 17.21 -21.29
C CYS A 279 -9.03 16.96 -20.58
N GLY A 280 -8.83 15.81 -19.94
CA GLY A 280 -7.56 15.50 -19.28
C GLY A 280 -6.47 14.98 -20.23
N MET A 281 -5.20 15.20 -19.90
CA MET A 281 -4.07 14.53 -20.56
C MET A 281 -4.13 13.01 -20.33
N TYR A 282 -3.75 12.18 -21.30
CA TYR A 282 -3.67 10.73 -21.08
C TYR A 282 -2.70 10.36 -19.96
N SER A 283 -2.90 9.18 -19.36
CA SER A 283 -1.95 8.58 -18.42
C SER A 283 -1.28 7.36 -19.02
N ILE A 284 -0.03 7.10 -18.62
CA ILE A 284 0.78 5.97 -19.11
C ILE A 284 1.06 5.05 -17.93
N ILE A 285 0.67 3.78 -18.05
CA ILE A 285 0.87 2.75 -17.02
C ILE A 285 1.61 1.58 -17.68
N ILE A 286 2.60 1.03 -16.99
CA ILE A 286 3.50 0.01 -17.52
C ILE A 286 3.33 -1.25 -16.68
N SER A 287 2.98 -2.38 -17.31
CA SER A 287 2.96 -3.68 -16.65
C SER A 287 4.00 -4.59 -17.28
N ASP A 288 4.68 -5.36 -16.46
CA ASP A 288 5.33 -6.59 -16.91
C ASP A 288 4.30 -7.49 -17.59
N ASN A 289 4.75 -8.17 -18.64
CA ASN A 289 3.96 -9.13 -19.42
C ASN A 289 3.97 -10.52 -18.74
#